data_AF-A0A349LJA9-F1
#
_entry.id   AF-A0A349LJA9-F1
#
_cell.length_a   1.000
_cell.length_b   1.000
_cell.length_c   1.000
_cell.angle_alpha   90.00
_cell.angle_beta   90.00
_cell.angle_gamma   90.00
#
_symmetry.space_group_name_H-M   'P 1'
#
loop_
_entity.id
_entity.type
_entity.pdbx_description
1 polymer ?
#
loop_
_entity_poly.entity_id
_entity_poly.type
_entity_poly.pdbx_seq_one_letter_code
_entity_poly.pdbx_strand_id
1 'polypeptide(L)'
;AAQGNVLVGPEVVHAVAETFESSEGSGRHLADRLVEALEAGQAVGGDRRAGRLQSASVMVVDPRQGMARREDGQTVHINVCQHLTPVAEVRRIYDTVSGTLGFRELYMPTGNDVWQVKLLMNALGYFRPDDKGVDRTAQAMVYDGEIARAVDAFRDDQGLSNPSSGGTPSGFVDAEVAALMWKLVEETGRAHDVRKTIRDATRIRR
;
A
#
# COMPACT_ATOMS: atom_id res chain seq x y z
N ALA A 1 26.63 20.08 4.79
CA ALA A 1 27.94 19.40 4.81
C ALA A 1 27.71 17.90 4.84
N ALA A 2 28.45 17.13 4.03
CA ALA A 2 28.43 15.67 4.05
C ALA A 2 29.73 15.15 4.66
N GLN A 3 29.65 14.09 5.46
CA GLN A 3 30.78 13.50 6.17
C GLN A 3 30.58 11.99 6.26
N GLY A 4 31.68 11.23 6.39
CA GLY A 4 31.59 9.80 6.65
C GLY A 4 32.90 9.22 7.16
N ASN A 5 32.77 8.19 7.99
CA ASN A 5 33.88 7.45 8.58
C ASN A 5 33.85 6.00 8.10
N VAL A 6 35.03 5.40 7.90
CA VAL A 6 35.16 3.99 7.50
C VAL A 6 34.43 3.69 6.18
N LEU A 7 34.48 4.63 5.24
CA LEU A 7 33.90 4.46 3.90
C LEU A 7 34.83 3.65 2.99
N VAL A 8 34.30 3.11 1.89
CA VAL A 8 35.13 2.44 0.87
C VAL A 8 36.13 3.42 0.23
N GLY A 9 35.73 4.68 0.04
CA GLY A 9 36.58 5.76 -0.47
C GLY A 9 35.88 7.13 -0.43
N PRO A 10 36.58 8.23 -0.79
CA PRO A 10 36.04 9.59 -0.78
C PRO A 10 34.88 9.80 -1.75
N GLU A 11 34.79 8.99 -2.82
CA GLU A 11 33.72 9.00 -3.81
C GLU A 11 32.33 8.83 -3.19
N VAL A 12 32.22 8.15 -2.05
CA VAL A 12 30.96 8.02 -1.31
C VAL A 12 30.43 9.38 -0.86
N VAL A 13 31.29 10.22 -0.25
CA VAL A 13 30.89 11.55 0.22
C VAL A 13 30.62 12.48 -0.97
N HIS A 14 31.40 12.37 -2.04
CA HIS A 14 31.16 13.12 -3.27
C HIS A 14 29.80 12.77 -3.89
N ALA A 15 29.47 11.48 -4.02
CA ALA A 15 28.19 11.04 -4.57
C ALA A 15 26.99 11.55 -3.75
N VAL A 16 27.08 11.51 -2.41
CA VAL A 16 26.06 12.08 -1.51
C VAL A 16 25.91 13.59 -1.76
N ALA A 17 27.00 14.33 -1.76
CA ALA A 17 26.97 15.78 -1.92
C ALA A 17 26.44 16.20 -3.29
N GLU A 18 26.97 15.61 -4.37
CA GLU A 18 26.60 15.92 -5.75
C GLU A 18 25.12 15.59 -6.02
N THR A 19 24.62 14.45 -5.53
CA THR A 19 23.21 14.08 -5.69
C THR A 19 22.29 15.04 -4.91
N PHE A 20 22.69 15.44 -3.69
CA PHE A 20 21.92 16.39 -2.91
C PHE A 20 21.89 17.80 -3.55
N GLU A 21 23.02 18.28 -4.05
CA GLU A 21 23.14 19.59 -4.68
C GLU A 21 22.43 19.62 -6.05
N SER A 22 22.60 18.59 -6.87
CA SER A 22 21.92 18.50 -8.17
C SER A 22 20.40 18.40 -8.08
N SER A 23 19.87 17.93 -6.94
CA SER A 23 18.42 17.91 -6.68
C SER A 23 17.83 19.26 -6.23
N GLU A 24 18.66 20.31 -6.08
CA GLU A 24 18.20 21.66 -5.76
C GLU A 24 17.23 22.20 -6.82
N GLY A 25 16.21 22.93 -6.39
CA GLY A 25 15.19 23.48 -7.30
C GLY A 25 14.20 22.47 -7.88
N SER A 26 14.35 21.16 -7.60
CA SER A 26 13.44 20.12 -8.12
C SER A 26 12.01 20.18 -7.59
N GLY A 27 11.74 21.00 -6.56
CA GLY A 27 10.44 21.05 -5.88
C GLY A 27 10.12 19.82 -5.00
N ARG A 28 11.01 18.82 -4.97
CA ARG A 28 10.88 17.65 -4.10
C ARG A 28 11.05 18.02 -2.64
N HIS A 29 10.36 17.31 -1.76
CA HIS A 29 10.50 17.48 -0.32
C HIS A 29 11.95 17.19 0.12
N LEU A 30 12.46 17.91 1.11
CA LEU A 30 13.86 17.78 1.54
C LEU A 30 14.23 16.34 1.94
N ALA A 31 13.32 15.63 2.60
CA ALA A 31 13.55 14.23 2.96
C ALA A 31 13.78 13.33 1.74
N ASP A 32 13.02 13.52 0.65
CA ASP A 32 13.18 12.73 -0.58
C ASP A 32 14.60 12.89 -1.16
N ARG A 33 15.06 14.14 -1.23
CA ARG A 33 16.41 14.51 -1.71
C ARG A 33 17.51 13.93 -0.82
N LEU A 34 17.30 13.91 0.49
CA LEU A 34 18.25 13.30 1.44
C LEU A 34 18.31 11.79 1.27
N VAL A 35 17.17 11.12 1.09
CA VAL A 35 17.14 9.68 0.84
C VAL A 35 17.85 9.34 -0.47
N GLU A 36 17.58 10.08 -1.55
CA GLU A 36 18.25 9.90 -2.84
C GLU A 36 19.77 10.10 -2.74
N ALA A 37 20.23 11.09 -1.99
CA ALA A 37 21.64 11.31 -1.74
C ALA A 37 22.30 10.15 -0.98
N LEU A 38 21.63 9.58 0.02
CA LEU A 38 22.11 8.39 0.73
C LEU A 38 22.16 7.16 -0.19
N GLU A 39 21.17 6.99 -1.07
CA GLU A 39 21.13 5.91 -2.07
C GLU A 39 22.34 5.99 -3.01
N ALA A 40 22.68 7.19 -3.50
CA ALA A 40 23.86 7.42 -4.33
C ALA A 40 25.18 7.08 -3.61
N GLY A 41 25.30 7.48 -2.34
CA GLY A 41 26.46 7.14 -1.51
C GLY A 41 26.60 5.63 -1.29
N GLN A 42 25.50 4.92 -1.06
CA GLN A 42 25.51 3.47 -0.91
C GLN A 42 25.85 2.76 -2.24
N ALA A 43 25.37 3.28 -3.38
CA ALA A 43 25.59 2.68 -4.70
C ALA A 43 27.07 2.64 -5.11
N VAL A 44 27.87 3.61 -4.67
CA VAL A 44 29.33 3.63 -4.90
C VAL A 44 30.13 2.86 -3.83
N GLY A 45 29.44 2.10 -2.97
CA GLY A 45 30.01 1.13 -2.04
C GLY A 45 29.84 1.48 -0.55
N GLY A 46 29.52 2.75 -0.23
CA GLY A 46 29.13 3.16 1.12
C GLY A 46 30.16 2.87 2.23
N ASP A 47 29.68 2.38 3.37
CA ASP A 47 30.50 1.98 4.51
C ASP A 47 31.23 0.65 4.22
N ARG A 48 32.55 0.66 4.40
CA ARG A 48 33.47 -0.48 4.15
C ARG A 48 33.17 -1.70 5.02
N ARG A 49 32.39 -1.54 6.08
CA ARG A 49 31.88 -2.63 6.94
C ARG A 49 30.67 -3.35 6.32
N ALA A 50 30.37 -3.10 5.04
CA ALA A 50 29.36 -3.81 4.26
C ALA A 50 29.40 -5.33 4.54
N GLY A 51 28.21 -5.92 4.71
CA GLY A 51 28.05 -7.32 5.17
C GLY A 51 27.84 -7.48 6.68
N ARG A 52 27.96 -6.39 7.47
CA ARG A 52 27.45 -6.33 8.85
C ARG A 52 26.08 -5.67 8.88
N LEU A 53 25.37 -5.84 9.99
CA LEU A 53 24.12 -5.13 10.23
C LEU A 53 24.39 -3.62 10.29
N GLN A 54 23.59 -2.87 9.54
CA GLN A 54 23.68 -1.42 9.41
C GLN A 54 22.32 -0.77 9.68
N SER A 55 22.36 0.53 9.95
CA SER A 55 21.21 1.38 10.23
C SER A 55 21.21 2.58 9.30
N ALA A 56 20.05 3.17 9.07
CA ALA A 56 19.91 4.44 8.35
C ALA A 56 18.77 5.26 8.95
N SER A 57 18.91 6.58 8.92
CA SER A 57 17.91 7.49 9.47
C SER A 57 17.87 8.78 8.65
N VAL A 58 16.68 9.35 8.51
CA VAL A 58 16.44 10.67 7.93
C VAL A 58 15.49 11.43 8.84
N MET A 59 15.89 12.63 9.23
CA MET A 59 15.09 13.55 10.04
C MET A 59 15.06 14.91 9.36
N VAL A 60 13.85 15.46 9.19
CA VAL A 60 13.62 16.80 8.65
C VAL A 60 12.70 17.55 9.60
N VAL A 61 13.13 18.75 9.97
CA VAL A 61 12.40 19.68 10.82
C VAL A 61 12.14 20.96 10.03
N ASP A 62 10.88 21.39 10.01
CA ASP A 62 10.45 22.64 9.43
C ASP A 62 9.69 23.45 10.49
N PRO A 63 10.30 24.52 11.04
CA PRO A 63 9.69 25.30 12.11
C PRO A 63 8.56 26.23 11.62
N ARG A 64 8.31 26.30 10.30
CA ARG A 64 7.24 27.14 9.74
C ARG A 64 5.86 26.57 10.10
N GLN A 65 4.92 27.46 10.40
CA GLN A 65 3.55 27.04 10.76
C GLN A 65 2.89 26.22 9.65
N GLY A 66 2.21 25.14 10.05
CA GLY A 66 1.46 24.27 9.13
C GLY A 66 2.31 23.28 8.33
N MET A 67 3.65 23.30 8.46
CA MET A 67 4.52 22.40 7.71
C MET A 67 4.68 21.01 8.36
N ALA A 68 4.45 20.90 9.66
CA ALA A 68 4.47 19.63 10.41
C ALA A 68 3.09 19.33 11.01
N ARG A 69 2.79 18.03 11.20
CA ARG A 69 1.56 17.60 11.88
C ARG A 69 1.58 17.81 13.39
N ARG A 70 2.78 17.91 13.97
CA ARG A 70 3.02 18.06 15.41
C ARG A 70 3.70 19.40 15.69
N GLU A 71 3.61 19.84 16.94
CA GLU A 71 4.20 21.11 17.40
C GLU A 71 5.74 21.10 17.42
N ASP A 72 6.37 19.93 17.33
CA ASP A 72 7.83 19.76 17.30
C ASP A 72 8.49 20.14 15.96
N GLY A 73 7.69 20.52 14.95
CA GLY A 73 8.17 20.90 13.63
C GLY A 73 8.72 19.72 12.81
N GLN A 74 8.68 18.48 13.32
CA GLN A 74 9.20 17.32 12.59
C GLN A 74 8.25 16.98 11.44
N THR A 75 8.71 17.18 10.21
CA THR A 75 7.94 16.82 9.01
C THR A 75 8.17 15.37 8.62
N VAL A 76 9.40 14.87 8.82
CA VAL A 76 9.79 13.47 8.58
C VAL A 76 10.78 13.03 9.65
N HIS A 77 10.56 11.86 10.22
CA HIS A 77 11.53 11.16 11.06
C HIS A 77 11.40 9.66 10.82
N ILE A 78 12.35 9.11 10.07
CA ILE A 78 12.42 7.68 9.72
C ILE A 78 13.70 7.14 10.31
N ASN A 79 13.61 6.08 11.10
CA ASN A 79 14.77 5.44 11.72
C ASN A 79 14.70 3.91 11.52
N VAL A 80 15.64 3.39 10.74
CA VAL A 80 15.84 1.95 10.53
C VAL A 80 17.00 1.51 11.41
N CYS A 81 16.68 0.98 12.60
CA CYS A 81 17.68 0.62 13.61
C CYS A 81 18.59 -0.54 13.16
N GLN A 82 18.07 -1.46 12.35
CA GLN A 82 18.84 -2.55 11.77
C GLN A 82 18.12 -3.11 10.54
N HIS A 83 18.84 -3.24 9.42
CA HIS A 83 18.34 -3.93 8.23
C HIS A 83 19.51 -4.43 7.36
N LEU A 84 19.27 -5.39 6.47
CA LEU A 84 20.27 -5.82 5.48
C LEU A 84 20.51 -4.72 4.43
N THR A 85 19.49 -3.92 4.16
CA THR A 85 19.50 -2.81 3.18
C THR A 85 18.86 -1.57 3.81
N PRO A 86 19.52 -0.91 4.79
CA PRO A 86 18.86 0.10 5.61
C PRO A 86 18.45 1.36 4.84
N VAL A 87 19.23 1.82 3.86
CA VAL A 87 18.85 2.99 3.05
C VAL A 87 17.67 2.68 2.14
N ALA A 88 17.66 1.51 1.50
CA ALA A 88 16.51 1.06 0.70
C ALA A 88 15.24 0.92 1.56
N GLU A 89 15.38 0.54 2.83
CA GLU A 89 14.27 0.49 3.76
C GLU A 89 13.78 1.89 4.17
N VAL A 90 14.69 2.86 4.35
CA VAL A 90 14.31 4.27 4.53
C VAL A 90 13.52 4.79 3.32
N ARG A 91 13.95 4.47 2.09
CA ARG A 91 13.23 4.79 0.84
C ARG A 91 11.82 4.19 0.84
N ARG A 92 11.69 2.90 1.09
CA ARG A 92 10.40 2.21 1.15
C ARG A 92 9.45 2.85 2.15
N ILE A 93 9.95 3.18 3.36
CA ILE A 93 9.15 3.84 4.40
C ILE A 93 8.76 5.26 3.96
N TYR A 94 9.68 6.02 3.37
CA TYR A 94 9.40 7.37 2.88
C TYR A 94 8.29 7.37 1.82
N ASP A 95 8.38 6.49 0.82
CA ASP A 95 7.38 6.37 -0.25
C ASP A 95 6.02 5.94 0.33
N THR A 96 6.02 4.99 1.27
CA THR A 96 4.80 4.52 1.96
C THR A 96 4.10 5.64 2.72
N VAL A 97 4.85 6.44 3.48
CA VAL A 97 4.29 7.51 4.32
C VAL A 97 3.87 8.73 3.49
N SER A 98 4.60 9.02 2.41
CA SER A 98 4.31 10.14 1.51
C SER A 98 3.19 9.84 0.51
N GLY A 99 2.89 8.56 0.26
CA GLY A 99 1.82 8.16 -0.67
C GLY A 99 2.13 8.51 -2.13
N THR A 100 3.41 8.57 -2.49
CA THR A 100 3.89 8.93 -3.84
C THR A 100 3.65 7.80 -4.84
N LEU A 101 3.44 8.12 -6.12
CA LEU A 101 3.21 7.12 -7.16
C LEU A 101 4.29 6.01 -7.10
N GLY A 102 3.85 4.76 -7.06
CA GLY A 102 4.74 3.60 -6.92
C GLY A 102 4.84 3.03 -5.50
N PHE A 103 4.36 3.74 -4.47
CA PHE A 103 4.38 3.23 -3.09
C PHE A 103 3.53 1.96 -2.85
N ARG A 104 2.57 1.70 -3.75
CA ARG A 104 1.76 0.49 -3.79
C ARG A 104 1.43 0.14 -5.23
N GLU A 105 1.12 -1.13 -5.46
CA GLU A 105 0.52 -1.54 -6.72
C GLU A 105 -0.88 -0.93 -6.86
N LEU A 106 -1.14 -0.33 -8.03
CA LEU A 106 -2.48 0.11 -8.41
C LEU A 106 -3.09 -1.03 -9.22
N TYR A 107 -4.09 -1.71 -8.65
CA TYR A 107 -4.82 -2.77 -9.36
C TYR A 107 -5.97 -2.17 -10.18
N MET A 108 -6.37 -2.89 -11.23
CA MET A 108 -7.52 -2.55 -12.05
C MET A 108 -8.80 -2.81 -11.24
N PRO A 109 -9.62 -1.80 -10.87
CA PRO A 109 -10.81 -1.99 -10.06
C PRO A 109 -11.99 -2.51 -10.91
N THR A 110 -11.72 -3.25 -11.99
CA THR A 110 -12.75 -3.76 -12.88
C THR A 110 -12.49 -5.22 -13.29
N GLY A 111 -13.51 -6.07 -13.21
CA GLY A 111 -13.36 -7.46 -13.62
C GLY A 111 -14.51 -8.40 -13.24
N ASN A 112 -14.39 -9.66 -13.69
CA ASN A 112 -15.34 -10.72 -13.34
C ASN A 112 -15.24 -11.15 -11.86
N ASP A 113 -14.07 -10.98 -11.26
CA ASP A 113 -13.82 -11.14 -9.83
C ASP A 113 -14.63 -10.14 -9.00
N VAL A 114 -14.65 -8.86 -9.42
CA VAL A 114 -15.48 -7.82 -8.78
C VAL A 114 -16.96 -8.18 -8.84
N TRP A 115 -17.44 -8.61 -10.00
CA TRP A 115 -18.82 -9.07 -10.16
C TRP A 115 -19.12 -10.28 -9.24
N GLN A 116 -18.18 -11.22 -9.10
CA GLN A 116 -18.32 -12.35 -8.19
C GLN A 116 -18.38 -11.93 -6.73
N VAL A 117 -17.58 -10.94 -6.30
CA VAL A 117 -17.68 -10.37 -4.95
C VAL A 117 -19.07 -9.77 -4.74
N LYS A 118 -19.58 -8.94 -5.67
CA LYS A 118 -20.95 -8.40 -5.57
C LYS A 118 -22.02 -9.49 -5.48
N LEU A 119 -21.85 -10.58 -6.23
CA LEU A 119 -22.77 -11.71 -6.21
C LEU A 119 -22.75 -12.47 -4.87
N LEU A 120 -21.56 -12.75 -4.32
CA LEU A 120 -21.41 -13.37 -3.00
C LEU A 120 -21.96 -12.48 -1.89
N MET A 121 -21.64 -11.19 -1.92
CA MET A 121 -22.12 -10.21 -0.95
C MET A 121 -23.64 -10.01 -1.02
N ASN A 122 -24.24 -10.11 -2.21
CA ASN A 122 -25.69 -10.16 -2.36
C ASN A 122 -26.29 -11.44 -1.76
N ALA A 123 -25.65 -12.59 -1.99
CA ALA A 123 -26.09 -13.85 -1.41
C ALA A 123 -26.06 -13.84 0.13
N LEU A 124 -25.07 -13.15 0.71
CA LEU A 124 -24.91 -12.93 2.16
C LEU A 124 -25.78 -11.79 2.70
N GLY A 125 -26.44 -11.00 1.85
CA GLY A 125 -27.34 -9.91 2.25
C GLY A 125 -26.66 -8.56 2.51
N TYR A 126 -25.35 -8.43 2.27
CA TYR A 126 -24.61 -7.17 2.46
C TYR A 126 -24.69 -6.23 1.25
N PHE A 127 -24.93 -6.75 0.06
CA PHE A 127 -24.97 -5.96 -1.18
C PHE A 127 -26.33 -6.09 -1.88
N ARG A 128 -27.13 -5.02 -1.85
CA ARG A 128 -28.49 -4.96 -2.43
C ARG A 128 -29.34 -6.18 -2.09
N PRO A 129 -29.60 -6.48 -0.81
CA PRO A 129 -30.26 -7.72 -0.37
C PRO A 129 -31.66 -7.94 -0.98
N ASP A 130 -32.33 -6.87 -1.40
CA ASP A 130 -33.66 -6.94 -2.03
C ASP A 130 -33.62 -7.41 -3.49
N ASP A 131 -32.46 -7.36 -4.13
CA ASP A 131 -32.27 -7.81 -5.52
C ASP A 131 -32.13 -9.33 -5.58
N LYS A 132 -32.78 -9.97 -6.57
CA LYS A 132 -32.71 -11.42 -6.83
C LYS A 132 -31.42 -11.83 -7.56
N GLY A 133 -30.28 -11.32 -7.12
CA GLY A 133 -28.96 -11.53 -7.72
C GLY A 133 -28.38 -10.27 -8.37
N VAL A 134 -27.24 -10.44 -9.05
CA VAL A 134 -26.51 -9.33 -9.67
C VAL A 134 -26.28 -9.63 -11.14
N ASP A 135 -26.95 -8.89 -12.02
CA ASP A 135 -26.78 -9.02 -13.47
C ASP A 135 -25.35 -8.65 -13.90
N ARG A 136 -24.77 -9.48 -14.78
CA ARG A 136 -23.41 -9.29 -15.25
C ARG A 136 -23.34 -8.19 -16.32
N THR A 137 -23.22 -6.95 -15.88
CA THR A 137 -23.06 -5.76 -16.71
C THR A 137 -21.66 -5.16 -16.54
N ALA A 138 -21.25 -4.26 -17.45
CA ALA A 138 -20.00 -3.52 -17.31
C ALA A 138 -19.92 -2.75 -15.98
N GLN A 139 -21.05 -2.17 -15.53
CA GLN A 139 -21.13 -1.48 -14.25
C GLN A 139 -20.99 -2.43 -13.05
N ALA A 140 -21.55 -3.63 -13.15
CA ALA A 140 -21.42 -4.63 -12.09
C ALA A 140 -19.97 -5.15 -11.95
N MET A 141 -19.14 -4.99 -12.97
CA MET A 141 -17.73 -5.33 -12.91
C MET A 141 -16.87 -4.23 -12.27
N VAL A 142 -17.40 -3.04 -11.98
CA VAL A 142 -16.64 -1.93 -11.36
C VAL A 142 -16.66 -2.05 -9.84
N TYR A 143 -15.48 -1.95 -9.21
CA TYR A 143 -15.32 -1.94 -7.77
C TYR A 143 -15.51 -0.51 -7.27
N ASP A 144 -16.78 -0.17 -7.02
CA ASP A 144 -17.21 1.16 -6.59
C ASP A 144 -17.30 1.29 -5.06
N GLY A 145 -17.60 2.49 -4.59
CA GLY A 145 -17.76 2.77 -3.16
C GLY A 145 -18.97 2.05 -2.52
N GLU A 146 -19.94 1.56 -3.29
CA GLU A 146 -21.08 0.81 -2.75
C GLU A 146 -20.62 -0.58 -2.30
N ILE A 147 -19.92 -1.32 -3.17
CA ILE A 147 -19.38 -2.64 -2.79
C ILE A 147 -18.28 -2.52 -1.73
N ALA A 148 -17.44 -1.48 -1.77
CA ALA A 148 -16.43 -1.26 -0.74
C ALA A 148 -17.04 -1.14 0.66
N ARG A 149 -18.13 -0.36 0.80
CA ARG A 149 -18.86 -0.23 2.08
C ARG A 149 -19.53 -1.53 2.51
N ALA A 150 -20.09 -2.29 1.58
CA ALA A 150 -20.68 -3.60 1.88
C ALA A 150 -19.62 -4.58 2.40
N VAL A 151 -18.42 -4.58 1.81
CA VAL A 151 -17.28 -5.37 2.28
C VAL A 151 -16.81 -4.90 3.66
N ASP A 152 -16.73 -3.58 3.90
CA ASP A 152 -16.35 -3.07 5.22
C ASP A 152 -17.35 -3.49 6.31
N ALA A 153 -18.66 -3.43 6.03
CA ALA A 153 -19.70 -3.90 6.94
C ALA A 153 -19.60 -5.41 7.21
N PHE A 154 -19.36 -6.22 6.17
CA PHE A 154 -19.12 -7.66 6.33
C PHE A 154 -17.90 -7.93 7.21
N ARG A 155 -16.79 -7.22 6.98
CA ARG A 155 -15.57 -7.37 7.78
C ARG A 155 -15.85 -7.07 9.25
N ASP A 156 -16.59 -5.99 9.53
CA ASP A 156 -16.96 -5.61 10.89
C ASP A 156 -17.80 -6.69 11.58
N ASP A 157 -18.83 -7.22 10.92
CA ASP A 157 -19.68 -8.31 11.43
C ASP A 157 -18.90 -9.61 11.69
N GLN A 158 -17.84 -9.87 10.92
CA GLN A 158 -16.95 -11.01 11.11
C GLN A 158 -15.83 -10.75 12.13
N GLY A 159 -15.80 -9.58 12.77
CA GLY A 159 -14.75 -9.20 13.73
C GLY A 159 -13.38 -8.95 13.09
N LEU A 160 -13.34 -8.69 11.79
CA LEU A 160 -12.14 -8.37 11.04
C LEU A 160 -11.89 -6.86 11.03
N SER A 161 -10.61 -6.48 10.99
CA SER A 161 -10.21 -5.07 10.89
C SER A 161 -10.77 -4.42 9.61
N ASN A 162 -11.25 -3.19 9.77
CA ASN A 162 -11.72 -2.30 8.70
C ASN A 162 -11.00 -0.93 8.83
N PRO A 163 -11.30 0.07 7.97
CA PRO A 163 -10.63 1.37 8.04
C PRO A 163 -10.71 2.06 9.40
N SER A 164 -11.82 1.87 10.13
CA SER A 164 -12.05 2.45 11.46
C SER A 164 -11.56 1.58 12.62
N SER A 165 -11.40 0.27 12.45
CA SER A 165 -11.11 -0.69 13.54
C SER A 165 -9.75 -1.38 13.46
N GLY A 166 -8.87 -0.98 12.55
CA GLY A 166 -7.49 -1.48 12.50
C GLY A 166 -6.67 -1.06 11.27
N GLY A 167 -7.16 -0.10 10.48
CA GLY A 167 -6.41 0.52 9.39
C GLY A 167 -6.33 -0.32 8.11
N THR A 168 -7.11 -1.39 8.00
CA THR A 168 -7.27 -2.11 6.73
C THR A 168 -7.89 -1.17 5.68
N PRO A 169 -7.39 -1.15 4.43
CA PRO A 169 -8.00 -0.35 3.37
C PRO A 169 -9.49 -0.66 3.19
N SER A 170 -10.27 0.36 2.83
CA SER A 170 -11.72 0.21 2.59
C SER A 170 -11.97 -0.75 1.42
N GLY A 171 -12.92 -1.66 1.62
CA GLY A 171 -13.28 -2.68 0.65
C GLY A 171 -12.17 -3.70 0.38
N PHE A 172 -11.23 -3.91 1.31
CA PHE A 172 -10.15 -4.86 1.09
C PHE A 172 -10.65 -6.31 1.11
N VAL A 173 -10.42 -7.00 -0.01
CA VAL A 173 -10.73 -8.43 -0.20
C VAL A 173 -9.45 -9.14 -0.63
N ASP A 174 -8.94 -10.01 0.23
CA ASP A 174 -7.85 -10.93 -0.06
C ASP A 174 -8.37 -12.37 -0.21
N ALA A 175 -7.46 -13.33 -0.36
CA ALA A 175 -7.82 -14.74 -0.51
C ALA A 175 -8.52 -15.32 0.74
N GLU A 176 -8.15 -14.87 1.95
CA GLU A 176 -8.74 -15.35 3.20
C GLU A 176 -10.18 -14.86 3.34
N VAL A 177 -10.40 -13.58 3.06
CA VAL A 177 -11.74 -12.96 3.05
C VAL A 177 -12.62 -13.60 1.99
N ALA A 178 -12.11 -13.86 0.79
CA ALA A 178 -12.85 -14.54 -0.27
C ALA A 178 -13.23 -15.98 0.13
N ALA A 179 -12.32 -16.72 0.79
CA ALA A 179 -12.61 -18.06 1.30
C ALA A 179 -13.68 -18.02 2.40
N LEU A 180 -13.64 -17.04 3.29
CA LEU A 180 -14.65 -16.83 4.32
C LEU A 180 -16.02 -16.51 3.73
N MET A 181 -16.10 -15.63 2.72
CA MET A 181 -17.36 -15.34 2.01
C MET A 181 -17.96 -16.64 1.44
N TRP A 182 -17.16 -17.47 0.78
CA TRP A 182 -17.63 -18.74 0.23
C TRP A 182 -18.13 -19.70 1.32
N LYS A 183 -17.39 -19.84 2.42
CA LYS A 183 -17.81 -20.66 3.56
C LYS A 183 -19.18 -20.22 4.09
N LEU A 184 -19.38 -18.92 4.29
CA LEU A 184 -20.64 -18.39 4.80
C LEU A 184 -21.78 -18.55 3.78
N VAL A 185 -21.51 -18.35 2.48
CA VAL A 185 -22.50 -18.60 1.42
C VAL A 185 -22.90 -20.09 1.38
N GLU A 186 -21.98 -21.01 1.67
CA GLU A 186 -22.28 -22.44 1.81
C GLU A 186 -23.20 -22.70 3.01
N GLU A 187 -22.97 -22.05 4.15
CA GLU A 187 -23.82 -22.13 5.35
C GLU A 187 -25.23 -21.59 5.10
N THR A 188 -25.42 -20.61 4.21
CA THR A 188 -26.76 -20.15 3.79
C THR A 188 -27.51 -21.14 2.88
N GLY A 189 -26.85 -22.17 2.36
CA GLY A 189 -27.39 -23.08 1.35
C GLY A 189 -27.48 -22.50 -0.06
N ARG A 190 -27.08 -21.24 -0.28
CA ARG A 190 -27.15 -20.55 -1.59
C ARG A 190 -25.95 -20.82 -2.50
N ALA A 191 -24.90 -21.48 -2.01
CA ALA A 191 -23.65 -21.68 -2.75
C ALA A 191 -23.83 -22.39 -4.10
N HIS A 192 -24.72 -23.38 -4.19
CA HIS A 192 -24.97 -24.08 -5.44
C HIS A 192 -25.47 -23.14 -6.54
N ASP A 193 -26.42 -22.26 -6.21
CA ASP A 193 -27.04 -21.33 -7.16
C ASP A 193 -26.07 -20.23 -7.57
N VAL A 194 -25.26 -19.73 -6.63
CA VAL A 194 -24.18 -18.78 -6.92
C VAL A 194 -23.15 -19.39 -7.87
N ARG A 195 -22.66 -20.61 -7.58
CA ARG A 195 -21.69 -21.32 -8.45
C ARG A 195 -22.28 -21.59 -9.83
N LYS A 196 -23.55 -21.98 -9.91
CA LYS A 196 -24.27 -22.16 -11.18
C LYS A 196 -24.31 -20.86 -11.98
N THR A 197 -24.65 -19.73 -11.35
CA THR A 197 -24.70 -18.41 -11.97
C THR A 197 -23.32 -17.99 -12.52
N ILE A 198 -22.26 -18.16 -11.73
CA ILE A 198 -20.87 -17.89 -12.15
C ILE A 198 -20.49 -18.78 -13.34
N ARG A 199 -20.75 -20.08 -13.27
CA ARG A 199 -20.46 -21.03 -14.34
C ARG A 199 -21.19 -20.67 -15.63
N ASP A 200 -22.49 -20.37 -15.54
CA ASP A 200 -23.31 -20.08 -16.72
C ASP A 200 -22.91 -18.74 -17.36
N ALA A 201 -22.41 -17.78 -16.57
CA ALA A 201 -21.85 -16.53 -17.08
C ALA A 201 -20.42 -16.70 -17.66
N THR A 202 -19.57 -17.52 -17.05
CA THR A 202 -18.16 -17.73 -17.44
C THR A 202 -17.96 -18.78 -18.53
N ARG A 203 -18.98 -19.61 -18.81
CA ARG A 203 -19.05 -20.45 -20.00
C ARG A 203 -18.94 -19.55 -21.22
N ILE A 204 -17.74 -19.54 -21.80
CA ILE A 204 -17.40 -18.82 -23.03
C ILE A 204 -18.47 -19.13 -24.08
N ARG A 205 -19.37 -18.18 -24.36
CA ARG A 205 -20.11 -18.14 -25.63
C ARG A 205 -19.13 -17.60 -26.65
N ARG A 206 -18.36 -18.48 -27.28
CA ARG A 206 -17.73 -18.18 -28.56
C ARG A 206 -18.82 -18.06 -29.62
#